data_AF-A0A962CKV3-F1
#
_entry.id   AF-A0A962CKV3-F1
#
_cell.length_a   1.000
_cell.length_b   1.000
_cell.length_c   1.000
_cell.angle_alpha   90.00
_cell.angle_beta   90.00
_cell.angle_gamma   90.00
#
_symmetry.space_group_name_H-M   'P 1'
#
loop_
_entity.id
_entity.type
_entity.pdbx_description
1 polymer ?
#
loop_
_entity_poly.entity_id
_entity_poly.type
_entity_poly.pdbx_seq_one_letter_code
_entity_poly.pdbx_strand_id
1 'polypeptide(L)'
;MAAAPSSASFVQSRRRLFAALFTSAGIEDIDPSLAMRRPGRDGFREDDLPQSPAVLSFPPAAVRWLSRCTFGYTVQEQADFNALGANDDARWTAWVNQQLAPATISDSACDARIASAAFTTLNKSANQLWNDHHSVTTNYYLRMLPVSETECATVIRQTYSRRQLQEVMVDFWHDHFSVFGW
;
A
#
# COMPACT_ATOMS: atom_id res chain seq x y z
N MET A 1 -50.67 -28.91 10.69
CA MET A 1 -51.17 -28.53 9.35
C MET A 1 -50.09 -28.93 8.35
N ALA A 2 -50.30 -30.02 7.61
CA ALA A 2 -49.31 -30.51 6.66
C ALA A 2 -49.30 -29.61 5.42
N ALA A 3 -48.11 -29.13 5.01
CA ALA A 3 -47.96 -28.37 3.78
C ALA A 3 -48.39 -29.27 2.60
N ALA A 4 -49.31 -28.79 1.77
CA ALA A 4 -49.75 -29.51 0.58
C ALA A 4 -48.54 -29.80 -0.33
N PRO A 5 -48.41 -31.02 -0.88
CA PRO A 5 -47.31 -31.33 -1.78
C PRO A 5 -47.44 -30.44 -3.02
N SER A 6 -46.45 -29.57 -3.26
CA SER A 6 -46.42 -28.75 -4.46
C SER A 6 -46.35 -29.67 -5.68
N SER A 7 -47.45 -29.79 -6.42
CA SER A 7 -47.46 -30.59 -7.65
C SER A 7 -46.43 -30.04 -8.62
N ALA A 8 -45.75 -30.92 -9.36
CA ALA A 8 -44.75 -30.52 -10.36
C ALA A 8 -45.34 -29.50 -11.35
N SER A 9 -46.62 -29.63 -11.69
CA SER A 9 -47.37 -28.69 -12.52
C SER A 9 -47.47 -27.29 -11.92
N PHE A 10 -47.74 -27.17 -10.62
CA PHE A 10 -47.83 -25.87 -9.93
C PHE A 10 -46.47 -25.15 -9.89
N VAL A 11 -45.39 -25.89 -9.64
CA VAL A 11 -44.02 -25.36 -9.67
C VAL A 11 -43.64 -24.89 -11.08
N GLN A 12 -44.03 -25.64 -12.11
CA GLN A 12 -43.76 -25.30 -13.50
C GLN A 12 -44.52 -24.05 -13.95
N SER A 13 -45.79 -23.91 -13.54
CA SER A 13 -46.59 -22.71 -13.81
C SER A 13 -46.03 -21.47 -13.13
N ARG A 14 -45.58 -21.58 -11.87
CA ARG A 14 -44.89 -20.46 -11.18
C ARG A 14 -43.59 -20.09 -11.91
N ARG A 15 -42.75 -21.05 -12.28
CA ARG A 15 -41.51 -20.78 -13.02
C ARG A 15 -41.78 -20.05 -14.34
N ARG A 16 -42.80 -20.46 -15.09
CA ARG A 16 -43.19 -19.78 -16.34
C ARG A 16 -43.67 -18.35 -16.11
N LEU A 17 -44.50 -18.12 -15.09
CA LEU A 17 -45.03 -16.79 -14.79
C LEU A 17 -43.93 -15.83 -14.33
N PHE A 18 -43.03 -16.27 -13.45
CA PHE A 18 -41.89 -15.46 -13.04
C PHE A 18 -40.91 -15.22 -14.19
N ALA A 19 -40.60 -16.24 -15.00
CA ALA A 19 -39.75 -16.07 -16.18
C ALA A 19 -40.32 -15.03 -17.14
N ALA A 20 -41.62 -15.11 -17.47
CA ALA A 20 -42.27 -14.12 -18.34
C ALA A 20 -42.25 -12.70 -17.74
N LEU A 21 -42.43 -12.57 -16.42
CA LEU A 21 -42.35 -11.28 -15.73
C LEU A 21 -40.94 -10.69 -15.78
N PHE A 22 -39.89 -11.50 -15.55
CA PHE A 22 -38.50 -11.05 -15.61
C PHE A 22 -38.06 -10.68 -17.04
N THR A 23 -38.47 -11.48 -18.04
CA THR A 23 -38.27 -11.14 -19.47
C THR A 23 -38.94 -9.81 -19.83
N SER A 24 -40.18 -9.57 -19.37
CA SER A 24 -40.87 -8.30 -19.63
C SER A 24 -40.19 -7.08 -18.99
N ALA A 25 -39.37 -7.30 -17.96
CA ALA A 25 -38.57 -6.28 -17.30
C ALA A 25 -37.17 -6.09 -17.93
N GLY A 26 -36.88 -6.74 -19.07
CA GLY A 26 -35.57 -6.70 -19.73
C GLY A 26 -34.48 -7.46 -18.98
N ILE A 27 -34.86 -8.33 -18.03
CA ILE A 27 -33.94 -9.21 -17.30
C ILE A 27 -33.93 -10.54 -18.06
N GLU A 28 -33.24 -10.53 -19.20
CA GLU A 28 -33.06 -11.70 -20.05
C GLU A 28 -31.75 -12.39 -19.67
N ASP A 29 -31.80 -13.70 -19.48
CA ASP A 29 -30.63 -14.58 -19.33
C ASP A 29 -29.68 -14.19 -18.17
N ILE A 30 -30.19 -14.22 -16.92
CA ILE A 30 -29.32 -14.11 -15.75
C ILE A 30 -28.51 -15.41 -15.66
N ASP A 31 -27.21 -15.32 -15.88
CA ASP A 31 -26.27 -16.40 -15.60
C ASP A 31 -26.57 -16.97 -14.20
N PRO A 32 -26.96 -18.25 -14.07
CA PRO A 32 -27.31 -18.83 -12.78
C PRO A 32 -26.15 -18.81 -11.78
N SER A 33 -24.89 -18.65 -12.24
CA SER A 33 -23.73 -18.42 -11.38
C SER A 33 -23.74 -17.05 -10.68
N LEU A 34 -24.56 -16.10 -11.15
CA LEU A 34 -24.79 -14.78 -10.56
C LEU A 34 -25.98 -14.75 -9.59
N ALA A 35 -26.55 -15.91 -9.24
CA ALA A 35 -27.61 -16.00 -8.26
C ALA A 35 -27.22 -15.28 -6.95
N MET A 36 -28.17 -14.54 -6.38
CA MET A 36 -28.01 -13.73 -5.15
C MET A 36 -27.05 -12.53 -5.26
N ARG A 37 -26.43 -12.26 -6.43
CA ARG A 37 -25.61 -11.07 -6.65
C ARG A 37 -26.44 -9.91 -7.21
N ARG A 38 -25.95 -8.68 -6.96
CA ARG A 38 -26.57 -7.47 -7.51
C ARG A 38 -26.27 -7.38 -9.02
N PRO A 39 -27.27 -7.10 -9.88
CA PRO A 39 -27.04 -6.89 -11.31
C PRO A 39 -25.96 -5.82 -11.55
N GLY A 40 -25.02 -6.11 -12.45
CA GLY A 40 -23.88 -5.24 -12.78
C GLY A 40 -22.71 -5.27 -11.80
N ARG A 41 -22.74 -6.16 -10.79
CA ARG A 41 -21.61 -6.39 -9.88
C ARG A 41 -21.21 -7.86 -9.93
N ASP A 42 -20.45 -8.21 -10.94
CA ASP A 42 -19.96 -9.55 -11.21
C ASP A 42 -18.82 -9.95 -10.29
N GLY A 43 -17.81 -9.09 -10.07
CA GLY A 43 -16.68 -9.36 -9.17
C GLY A 43 -15.95 -10.68 -9.46
N PHE A 44 -14.95 -11.02 -8.66
CA PHE A 44 -14.28 -12.32 -8.79
C PHE A 44 -15.13 -13.43 -8.11
N ARG A 45 -15.29 -14.56 -8.80
CA ARG A 45 -15.83 -15.80 -8.24
C ARG A 45 -14.70 -16.68 -7.72
N GLU A 46 -15.06 -17.66 -6.90
CA GLU A 46 -14.11 -18.68 -6.42
C GLU A 46 -13.53 -19.48 -7.60
N ASP A 47 -14.34 -19.77 -8.62
CA ASP A 47 -13.89 -20.41 -9.87
C ASP A 47 -12.99 -19.49 -10.71
N ASP A 48 -13.11 -18.17 -10.56
CA ASP A 48 -12.24 -17.19 -11.23
C ASP A 48 -10.89 -17.04 -10.49
N LEU A 49 -10.77 -17.59 -9.28
CA LEU A 49 -9.51 -17.58 -8.54
C LEU A 49 -8.55 -18.63 -9.14
N PRO A 50 -7.23 -18.36 -9.10
CA PRO A 50 -6.22 -19.31 -9.56
C PRO A 50 -6.33 -20.65 -8.83
N GLN A 51 -6.80 -21.69 -9.55
CA GLN A 51 -7.02 -23.04 -8.98
C GLN A 51 -5.72 -23.85 -8.81
N SER A 52 -4.59 -23.36 -9.31
CA SER A 52 -3.28 -23.98 -9.11
C SER A 52 -2.14 -22.95 -9.10
N PRO A 53 -0.98 -23.25 -8.50
CA PRO A 53 0.16 -22.34 -8.50
C PRO A 53 0.67 -21.97 -9.90
N ALA A 54 0.50 -22.86 -10.89
CA ALA A 54 0.99 -22.67 -12.25
C ALA A 54 0.24 -21.58 -13.03
N VAL A 55 -0.99 -21.24 -12.63
CA VAL A 55 -1.78 -20.15 -13.24
C VAL A 55 -1.58 -18.80 -12.54
N LEU A 56 -0.72 -18.73 -11.52
CA LEU A 56 -0.39 -17.47 -10.87
C LEU A 56 0.52 -16.64 -11.79
N SER A 57 0.00 -15.51 -12.27
CA SER A 57 0.83 -14.48 -12.85
C SER A 57 1.49 -13.66 -11.75
N PHE A 58 2.75 -13.26 -11.96
CA PHE A 58 3.38 -12.29 -11.06
C PHE A 58 2.60 -10.97 -11.04
N PRO A 59 2.57 -10.25 -9.90
CA PRO A 59 2.01 -8.91 -9.85
C PRO A 59 2.64 -8.01 -10.92
N PRO A 60 1.95 -6.97 -11.41
CA PRO A 60 2.52 -6.04 -12.41
C PRO A 60 3.91 -5.54 -12.01
N ALA A 61 4.77 -5.27 -13.00
CA ALA A 61 6.17 -4.95 -12.76
C ALA A 61 6.37 -3.79 -11.77
N ALA A 62 5.62 -2.69 -11.96
CA ALA A 62 5.60 -1.54 -11.05
C ALA A 62 5.35 -1.93 -9.58
N VAL A 63 4.40 -2.84 -9.33
CA VAL A 63 4.08 -3.32 -7.98
C VAL A 63 5.28 -4.01 -7.37
N ARG A 64 5.91 -4.93 -8.11
CA ARG A 64 7.04 -5.71 -7.61
C ARG A 64 8.26 -4.84 -7.33
N TRP A 65 8.53 -3.87 -8.19
CA TRP A 65 9.70 -3.02 -8.08
C TRP A 65 9.55 -1.98 -6.98
N LEU A 66 8.45 -1.21 -6.99
CA LEU A 66 8.21 -0.18 -5.99
C LEU A 66 8.07 -0.80 -4.59
N SER A 67 7.42 -1.96 -4.44
CA SER A 67 7.34 -2.63 -3.12
C SER A 67 8.69 -3.06 -2.55
N ARG A 68 9.74 -3.17 -3.39
CA ARG A 68 11.10 -3.55 -2.96
C ARG A 68 12.01 -2.36 -2.76
N CYS A 69 11.79 -1.28 -3.51
CA CYS A 69 12.67 -0.11 -3.54
C CYS A 69 12.11 1.09 -2.78
N THR A 70 11.00 0.91 -2.06
CA THR A 70 10.32 1.92 -1.24
C THR A 70 9.79 1.28 0.04
N PHE A 71 9.40 2.07 1.03
CA PHE A 71 8.70 1.59 2.24
C PHE A 71 7.20 1.34 2.03
N GLY A 72 6.77 1.31 0.77
CA GLY A 72 5.39 1.35 0.36
C GLY A 72 5.17 2.56 -0.55
N TYR A 73 4.39 2.36 -1.60
CA TYR A 73 4.05 3.42 -2.54
C TYR A 73 2.55 3.66 -2.53
N THR A 74 2.17 4.92 -2.69
CA THR A 74 0.80 5.39 -2.81
C THR A 74 0.28 5.22 -4.23
N VAL A 75 -1.04 5.32 -4.41
CA VAL A 75 -1.68 5.31 -5.73
C VAL A 75 -1.14 6.44 -6.61
N GLN A 76 -0.83 7.60 -6.03
CA GLN A 76 -0.25 8.72 -6.76
C GLN A 76 1.17 8.40 -7.25
N GLU A 77 2.02 7.81 -6.41
CA GLU A 77 3.39 7.43 -6.81
C GLU A 77 3.38 6.34 -7.88
N GLN A 78 2.40 5.43 -7.85
CA GLN A 78 2.20 4.46 -8.92
C GLN A 78 1.83 5.16 -10.24
N ALA A 79 0.96 6.16 -10.19
CA ALA A 79 0.59 6.95 -11.37
C ALA A 79 1.79 7.74 -11.91
N ASP A 80 2.56 8.39 -11.03
CA ASP A 80 3.79 9.11 -11.38
C ASP A 80 4.81 8.17 -12.03
N PHE A 81 5.03 6.97 -11.46
CA PHE A 81 5.90 5.94 -12.05
C PHE A 81 5.45 5.53 -13.45
N ASN A 82 4.14 5.28 -13.63
CA ASN A 82 3.60 4.88 -14.93
C ASN A 82 3.71 5.98 -15.99
N ALA A 83 3.77 7.25 -15.58
CA ALA A 83 3.97 8.39 -16.48
C ALA A 83 5.41 8.56 -16.97
N LEU A 84 6.39 7.87 -16.38
CA LEU A 84 7.82 8.02 -16.72
C LEU A 84 8.22 7.43 -18.08
N GLY A 85 7.36 6.61 -18.70
CA GLY A 85 7.70 5.97 -19.97
C GLY A 85 6.56 5.15 -20.59
N ALA A 86 6.72 4.83 -21.86
CA ALA A 86 5.73 4.08 -22.64
C ALA A 86 5.72 2.58 -22.34
N ASN A 87 6.81 2.03 -21.81
CA ASN A 87 6.97 0.62 -21.45
C ASN A 87 7.71 0.46 -20.12
N ASP A 88 7.69 -0.76 -19.60
CA ASP A 88 8.22 -1.12 -18.28
C ASP A 88 9.72 -0.80 -18.13
N ASP A 89 10.55 -1.09 -19.13
CA ASP A 89 11.99 -0.82 -19.09
C ASP A 89 12.30 0.68 -19.07
N ALA A 90 11.57 1.46 -19.87
CA ALA A 90 11.72 2.92 -19.90
C ALA A 90 11.32 3.55 -18.57
N ARG A 91 10.20 3.11 -17.97
CA ARG A 91 9.72 3.58 -16.66
C ARG A 91 10.72 3.26 -15.56
N TRP A 92 11.20 2.02 -15.52
CA TRP A 92 12.16 1.58 -14.51
C TRP A 92 13.48 2.34 -14.60
N THR A 93 14.04 2.45 -15.81
CA THR A 93 15.30 3.18 -16.03
C THR A 93 15.17 4.64 -15.62
N ALA A 94 14.09 5.31 -16.02
CA ALA A 94 13.83 6.70 -15.64
C ALA A 94 13.68 6.86 -14.12
N TRP A 95 12.93 5.98 -13.46
CA TRP A 95 12.73 6.03 -12.01
C TRP A 95 14.04 5.82 -11.25
N VAL A 96 14.82 4.80 -11.61
CA VAL A 96 16.12 4.52 -10.99
C VAL A 96 17.07 5.71 -11.17
N ASN A 97 17.15 6.29 -12.37
CA ASN A 97 18.01 7.45 -12.62
C ASN A 97 17.61 8.67 -11.75
N GLN A 98 16.31 8.90 -11.55
CA GLN A 98 15.85 9.96 -10.63
C GLN A 98 16.28 9.66 -9.19
N GLN A 99 16.06 8.44 -8.72
CA GLN A 99 16.34 8.03 -7.34
C GLN A 99 17.84 7.96 -7.02
N LEU A 100 18.69 7.69 -8.01
CA LEU A 100 20.15 7.76 -7.88
C LEU A 100 20.69 9.20 -7.80
N ALA A 101 19.85 10.20 -8.09
CA ALA A 101 20.18 11.62 -7.97
C ALA A 101 19.28 12.32 -6.92
N PRO A 102 19.32 11.91 -5.63
CA PRO A 102 18.36 12.36 -4.62
C PRO A 102 18.35 13.88 -4.41
N ALA A 103 19.49 14.54 -4.61
CA ALA A 103 19.60 16.00 -4.54
C ALA A 103 18.71 16.74 -5.57
N THR A 104 18.36 16.08 -6.67
CA THR A 104 17.48 16.64 -7.71
C THR A 104 15.99 16.46 -7.38
N ILE A 105 15.67 15.59 -6.42
CA ILE A 105 14.31 15.33 -5.97
C ILE A 105 13.97 16.35 -4.88
N SER A 106 12.97 17.19 -5.15
CA SER A 106 12.43 18.11 -4.15
C SER A 106 11.69 17.32 -3.07
N ASP A 107 12.13 17.47 -1.82
CA ASP A 107 11.55 16.78 -0.67
C ASP A 107 10.97 17.75 0.37
N SER A 108 10.65 18.97 -0.07
CA SER A 108 10.22 20.09 0.77
C SER A 108 9.00 19.77 1.62
N ALA A 109 8.09 18.93 1.13
CA ALA A 109 6.91 18.51 1.88
C ALA A 109 7.25 17.57 3.05
N CYS A 110 8.25 16.69 2.90
CA CYS A 110 8.75 15.85 3.98
C CYS A 110 9.52 16.71 4.99
N ASP A 111 10.40 17.58 4.50
CA ASP A 111 11.18 18.50 5.34
C ASP A 111 10.27 19.42 6.18
N ALA A 112 9.17 19.92 5.61
CA ALA A 112 8.18 20.70 6.34
C ALA A 112 7.50 19.92 7.47
N ARG A 113 7.24 18.61 7.28
CA ARG A 113 6.67 17.76 8.33
C ARG A 113 7.65 17.55 9.48
N ILE A 114 8.92 17.27 9.16
CA ILE A 114 9.99 17.15 10.17
C ILE A 114 10.13 18.45 10.95
N ALA A 115 10.15 19.60 10.27
CA ALA A 115 10.21 20.90 10.93
C ALA A 115 9.00 21.16 11.84
N SER A 116 7.80 20.77 11.40
CA SER A 116 6.56 20.94 12.19
C SER A 116 6.50 20.07 13.44
N ALA A 117 7.22 18.94 13.45
CA ALA A 117 7.32 18.06 14.61
C ALA A 117 8.17 18.67 15.75
N ALA A 118 8.86 19.78 15.50
CA ALA A 118 9.62 20.56 16.48
C ALA A 118 10.66 19.72 17.26
N PHE A 119 11.27 18.74 16.60
CA PHE A 119 12.33 17.93 17.18
C PHE A 119 13.53 18.79 17.60
N THR A 120 13.93 18.65 18.86
CA THR A 120 14.93 19.52 19.50
C THR A 120 16.35 18.97 19.43
N THR A 121 16.48 17.67 19.19
CA THR A 121 17.75 16.94 19.26
C THR A 121 18.37 16.68 17.89
N LEU A 122 17.57 16.63 16.82
CA LEU A 122 18.06 16.29 15.47
C LEU A 122 19.09 17.28 14.90
N ASN A 123 19.09 18.52 15.37
CA ASN A 123 20.03 19.56 14.94
C ASN A 123 21.23 19.73 15.88
N LYS A 124 21.33 18.90 16.92
CA LYS A 124 22.46 18.93 17.86
C LYS A 124 23.65 18.20 17.27
N SER A 125 24.84 18.75 17.50
CA SER A 125 26.10 18.04 17.26
C SER A 125 26.25 16.83 18.19
N ALA A 126 27.09 15.87 17.81
CA ALA A 126 27.40 14.72 18.64
C ALA A 126 27.88 15.09 20.05
N ASN A 127 28.67 16.17 20.19
CA ASN A 127 29.16 16.64 21.50
C ASN A 127 28.02 17.20 22.37
N GLN A 128 27.08 17.94 21.77
CA GLN A 128 25.90 18.42 22.48
C GLN A 128 24.97 17.27 22.88
N LEU A 129 24.76 16.29 22.01
CA LEU A 129 23.97 15.10 22.34
C LEU A 129 24.57 14.32 23.52
N TRP A 130 25.89 14.15 23.52
CA TRP A 130 26.61 13.48 24.61
C TRP A 130 26.44 14.21 25.94
N ASN A 131 26.69 15.52 25.95
CA ASN A 131 26.66 16.32 27.17
C ASN A 131 25.24 16.52 27.70
N ASP A 132 24.27 16.81 26.83
CA ASP A 132 22.92 17.22 27.22
C ASP A 132 21.98 16.03 27.49
N HIS A 133 22.24 14.85 26.89
CA HIS A 133 21.33 13.71 26.94
C HIS A 133 21.99 12.44 27.49
N HIS A 134 23.11 11.98 26.90
CA HIS A 134 23.70 10.70 27.31
C HIS A 134 24.17 10.69 28.77
N SER A 135 24.71 11.82 29.24
CA SER A 135 25.20 11.99 30.61
C SER A 135 24.08 12.04 31.68
N VAL A 136 22.82 12.18 31.27
CA VAL A 136 21.68 12.33 32.19
C VAL A 136 21.34 10.99 32.84
N THR A 137 21.36 10.94 34.18
CA THR A 137 21.05 9.74 34.98
C THR A 137 19.74 9.83 35.75
N THR A 138 19.22 11.05 35.97
CA THR A 138 18.03 11.30 36.80
C THR A 138 16.73 11.46 36.00
N ASN A 139 16.83 11.68 34.69
CA ASN A 139 15.68 11.84 33.80
C ASN A 139 15.86 10.96 32.55
N TYR A 140 15.27 9.77 32.61
CA TYR A 140 15.35 8.78 31.52
C TYR A 140 14.71 9.29 30.23
N TYR A 141 13.58 10.02 30.32
CA TYR A 141 12.91 10.57 29.16
C TYR A 141 13.83 11.55 28.41
N LEU A 142 14.48 12.47 29.12
CA LEU A 142 15.42 13.41 28.52
C LEU A 142 16.64 12.70 27.91
N ARG A 143 17.18 11.67 28.59
CA ARG A 143 18.28 10.85 28.06
C ARG A 143 17.92 10.19 26.74
N MET A 144 16.72 9.62 26.63
CA MET A 144 16.25 8.86 25.46
C MET A 144 15.63 9.72 24.36
N LEU A 145 15.43 11.02 24.59
CA LEU A 145 14.80 11.92 23.63
C LEU A 145 15.47 11.88 22.23
N PRO A 146 16.81 11.85 22.10
CA PRO A 146 17.44 11.74 20.77
C PRO A 146 17.04 10.48 20.00
N VAL A 147 16.88 9.36 20.70
CA VAL A 147 16.46 8.08 20.09
C VAL A 147 15.03 8.21 19.60
N SER A 148 14.12 8.64 20.48
CA SER A 148 12.71 8.76 20.15
C SER A 148 12.45 9.74 18.99
N GLU A 149 13.13 10.90 18.98
CA GLU A 149 12.99 11.87 17.90
C GLU A 149 13.56 11.34 16.57
N THR A 150 14.67 10.57 16.62
CA THR A 150 15.24 9.93 15.43
C THR A 150 14.30 8.87 14.86
N GLU A 151 13.74 8.00 15.71
CA GLU A 151 12.74 7.01 15.31
C GLU A 151 11.53 7.65 14.64
N CYS A 152 10.98 8.72 15.25
CA CYS A 152 9.87 9.45 14.66
C CYS A 152 10.24 10.10 13.32
N ALA A 153 11.43 10.71 13.22
CA ALA A 153 11.90 11.30 11.97
C ALA A 153 12.08 10.25 10.85
N THR A 154 12.60 9.07 11.19
CA THR A 154 12.71 7.94 10.26
C THR A 154 11.36 7.55 9.71
N VAL A 155 10.33 7.36 10.55
CA VAL A 155 8.97 7.01 10.08
C VAL A 155 8.39 8.09 9.17
N ILE A 156 8.59 9.38 9.50
CA ILE A 156 8.17 10.49 8.64
C ILE A 156 8.84 10.40 7.28
N ARG A 157 10.15 10.18 7.23
CA ARG A 157 10.91 10.06 5.97
C ARG A 157 10.45 8.85 5.16
N GLN A 158 10.35 7.68 5.79
CA GLN A 158 9.88 6.45 5.12
C GLN A 158 8.49 6.65 4.49
N THR A 159 7.60 7.38 5.15
CA THR A 159 6.22 7.59 4.69
C THR A 159 6.07 8.70 3.66
N TYR A 160 6.82 9.81 3.80
CA TYR A 160 6.54 11.05 3.06
C TYR A 160 7.69 11.52 2.15
N SER A 161 8.88 10.94 2.28
CA SER A 161 10.02 11.30 1.42
C SER A 161 9.76 10.84 0.00
N ARG A 162 10.04 11.71 -0.98
CA ARG A 162 10.08 11.31 -2.40
C ARG A 162 11.37 10.58 -2.77
N ARG A 163 12.37 10.59 -1.88
CA ARG A 163 13.70 9.97 -2.07
C ARG A 163 13.71 8.54 -1.52
N GLN A 164 12.71 7.75 -1.89
CA GLN A 164 12.45 6.43 -1.30
C GLN A 164 13.65 5.48 -1.36
N LEU A 165 14.39 5.44 -2.48
CA LEU A 165 15.58 4.59 -2.57
C LEU A 165 16.66 5.03 -1.57
N GLN A 166 16.81 6.34 -1.34
CA GLN A 166 17.75 6.86 -0.35
C GLN A 166 17.34 6.41 1.06
N GLU A 167 16.06 6.53 1.42
CA GLU A 167 15.58 6.11 2.74
C GLU A 167 15.77 4.60 2.96
N VAL A 168 15.54 3.77 1.94
CA VAL A 168 15.79 2.31 2.02
C VAL A 168 17.27 2.02 2.24
N MET A 169 18.16 2.76 1.58
CA MET A 169 19.60 2.62 1.80
C MET A 169 20.03 3.10 3.19
N VAL A 170 19.43 4.18 3.70
CA VAL A 170 19.70 4.68 5.06
C VAL A 170 19.29 3.63 6.09
N ASP A 171 18.09 3.06 5.97
CA ASP A 171 17.59 2.01 6.85
C ASP A 171 18.45 0.74 6.79
N PHE A 172 18.84 0.30 5.59
CA PHE A 172 19.75 -0.82 5.41
C PHE A 172 21.05 -0.63 6.19
N TRP A 173 21.69 0.55 6.10
CA TRP A 173 22.93 0.80 6.83
C TRP A 173 22.71 0.96 8.34
N HIS A 174 21.57 1.52 8.74
CA HIS A 174 21.22 1.67 10.15
C HIS A 174 21.05 0.30 10.84
N ASP A 175 20.34 -0.62 10.19
CA ASP A 175 20.16 -2.00 10.63
C ASP A 175 21.48 -2.79 10.58
N HIS A 176 22.22 -2.68 9.46
CA HIS A 176 23.45 -3.43 9.24
C HIS A 176 24.53 -3.14 10.28
N PHE A 177 24.69 -1.87 10.68
CA PHE A 177 25.62 -1.48 11.73
C PHE A 177 25.06 -1.65 13.14
N SER A 178 23.79 -2.04 13.28
CA SER A 178 23.09 -2.16 14.56
C SER A 178 23.33 -0.92 15.43
N VAL A 179 23.04 0.26 14.89
CA VAL A 179 23.32 1.52 15.57
C VAL A 179 22.38 1.68 16.77
N PHE A 180 22.91 1.44 17.96
CA PHE A 180 22.17 1.56 19.21
C PHE A 180 22.27 2.97 19.80
N GLY A 181 21.16 3.46 20.35
CA GLY A 181 21.04 4.83 20.88
C GLY A 181 21.04 4.96 22.40
N TRP A 182 21.33 3.90 23.17
CA TRP A 182 21.20 3.86 24.63
C TRP A 182 22.52 3.93 25.43
#